data_AF-A0A2V7N146-F1
#
_entry.id   AF-A0A2V7N146-F1
#
_cell.length_a   1.000
_cell.length_b   1.000
_cell.length_c   1.000
_cell.angle_alpha   90.00
_cell.angle_beta   90.00
_cell.angle_gamma   90.00
#
_symmetry.space_group_name_H-M   'P 1'
#
loop_
_entity.id
_entity.type
_entity.pdbx_description
1 polymer ?
#
loop_
_entity_poly.entity_id
_entity_poly.type
_entity_poly.pdbx_seq_one_letter_code
_entity_poly.pdbx_strand_id
1 'polypeptide(L)'
;MSFETRIEPLDGKLPKVSYRWDPETDILSVACKGVAKASGLNGTVDLEGDDGSFVLLDVAGGVLRGVEVVSWPDDVRTVDALVVPEPTKEGRVVFASRKSQPNVAAVEVDTALTVEKNHTESVLHIRVGRTRAAMVVRIADHVLVELDKQSRLAGLWFLEVPPFPNVEVTA
;
A
#
# COMPACT_ATOMS: atom_id res chain seq x y z
N MET A 1 9.66 5.77 13.82
CA MET A 1 8.72 6.93 13.90
C MET A 1 7.31 6.44 13.52
N SER A 2 6.20 7.15 13.74
CA SER A 2 4.90 6.74 13.14
C SER A 2 4.22 7.88 12.41
N PHE A 3 3.58 7.58 11.29
CA PHE A 3 2.83 8.54 10.50
C PHE A 3 1.32 8.36 10.73
N GLU A 4 0.67 9.46 11.07
CA GLU A 4 -0.78 9.48 11.27
C GLU A 4 -1.47 9.73 9.94
N THR A 5 -2.49 8.93 9.68
CA THR A 5 -3.37 9.07 8.53
C THR A 5 -4.75 9.47 9.01
N ARG A 6 -5.59 9.92 8.08
CA ARG A 6 -7.03 10.07 8.31
C ARG A 6 -7.80 9.55 7.11
N ILE A 7 -9.07 9.27 7.33
CA ILE A 7 -9.97 8.81 6.26
C ILE A 7 -10.86 9.99 5.87
N GLU A 8 -10.82 10.35 4.60
CA GLU A 8 -11.73 11.32 4.01
C GLU A 8 -12.76 10.62 3.11
N PRO A 9 -13.97 11.15 2.95
CA PRO A 9 -14.94 10.61 2.00
C PRO A 9 -14.39 10.58 0.57
N LEU A 10 -14.86 9.62 -0.22
CA LEU A 10 -14.69 9.70 -1.67
C LEU A 10 -15.55 10.84 -2.22
N ASP A 11 -14.95 11.71 -3.01
CA ASP A 11 -15.66 12.60 -3.92
C ASP A 11 -15.59 11.99 -5.34
N GLY A 12 -16.73 11.48 -5.81
CA GLY A 12 -16.87 10.80 -7.10
C GLY A 12 -16.82 9.27 -7.04
N LYS A 13 -16.45 8.66 -8.17
CA LYS A 13 -16.35 7.19 -8.31
C LYS A 13 -15.11 6.66 -7.58
N LEU A 14 -15.19 5.40 -7.16
CA LEU A 14 -14.05 4.66 -6.65
C LEU A 14 -12.90 4.64 -7.70
N PRO A 15 -11.67 4.98 -7.31
CA PRO A 15 -10.50 4.90 -8.19
C PRO A 15 -10.30 3.51 -8.80
N LYS A 16 -9.71 3.50 -10.00
CA LYS A 16 -9.31 2.28 -10.71
C LYS A 16 -7.85 1.99 -10.47
N VAL A 17 -7.51 0.79 -10.00
CA VAL A 17 -6.11 0.40 -9.87
C VAL A 17 -5.53 -0.06 -11.22
N SER A 18 -4.24 0.17 -11.42
CA SER A 18 -3.44 -0.52 -12.43
C SER A 18 -2.18 -1.08 -11.80
N TYR A 19 -1.92 -2.35 -12.04
CA TYR A 19 -0.70 -3.06 -11.63
C TYR A 19 0.32 -3.09 -12.77
N ARG A 20 1.60 -3.02 -12.43
CA ARG A 20 2.70 -3.25 -13.36
C ARG A 20 3.85 -3.91 -12.61
N TRP A 21 4.28 -5.07 -13.10
CA TRP A 21 5.54 -5.69 -12.71
C TRP A 21 6.67 -5.13 -13.54
N ASP A 22 7.80 -4.87 -12.90
CA ASP A 22 9.08 -4.76 -13.58
C ASP A 22 9.75 -6.16 -13.60
N PRO A 23 9.87 -6.80 -14.77
CA PRO A 23 10.43 -8.15 -14.88
C PRO A 23 11.92 -8.22 -14.53
N GLU A 24 12.65 -7.11 -14.57
CA GLU A 24 14.09 -7.09 -14.30
C GLU A 24 14.39 -6.95 -12.81
N THR A 25 13.52 -6.26 -12.08
CA THR A 25 13.76 -5.87 -10.68
C THR A 25 12.78 -6.49 -9.69
N ASP A 26 11.77 -7.22 -10.17
CA ASP A 26 10.68 -7.78 -9.35
C ASP A 26 9.88 -6.71 -8.57
N ILE A 27 9.88 -5.48 -9.10
CA ILE A 27 9.14 -4.36 -8.50
C ILE A 27 7.67 -4.44 -8.93
N LEU A 28 6.76 -4.37 -7.96
CA LEU A 28 5.33 -4.21 -8.20
C LEU A 28 4.90 -2.75 -8.02
N SER A 29 4.58 -2.06 -9.12
CA SER A 29 3.92 -0.75 -9.09
C SER A 29 2.39 -0.91 -9.06
N VAL A 30 1.75 -0.25 -8.09
CA VAL A 30 0.29 -0.17 -7.91
C VAL A 30 -0.12 1.29 -8.04
N ALA A 31 -0.93 1.64 -9.04
CA ALA A 31 -1.38 3.02 -9.25
C ALA A 31 -2.90 3.16 -9.22
N CYS A 32 -3.42 4.01 -8.34
CA CYS A 32 -4.84 4.34 -8.19
C CYS A 32 -5.21 5.55 -9.04
N LYS A 33 -5.83 5.31 -10.20
CA LYS A 33 -6.24 6.34 -11.17
C LYS A 33 -7.63 6.89 -10.86
N GLY A 34 -7.81 8.18 -11.13
CA GLY A 34 -9.12 8.85 -11.02
C GLY A 34 -9.43 9.44 -9.65
N VAL A 35 -8.49 9.44 -8.69
CA VAL A 35 -8.72 10.13 -7.42
C VAL A 35 -8.63 11.67 -7.60
N ALA A 36 -9.60 12.40 -7.04
CA ALA A 36 -9.76 13.84 -7.28
C ALA A 36 -8.59 14.66 -6.72
N LYS A 37 -8.40 15.90 -7.21
CA LYS A 37 -7.38 16.82 -6.66
C LYS A 37 -7.63 17.06 -5.17
N ALA A 38 -6.58 16.98 -4.38
CA ALA A 38 -6.59 17.30 -2.96
C ALA A 38 -5.45 18.29 -2.65
N SER A 39 -5.55 19.00 -1.54
CA SER A 39 -4.48 19.88 -1.04
C SER A 39 -3.76 19.19 0.11
N GLY A 40 -2.43 19.09 0.03
CA GLY A 40 -1.65 18.37 1.04
C GLY A 40 -0.28 17.95 0.53
N LEU A 41 0.33 17.00 1.22
CA LEU A 41 1.65 16.43 0.92
C LEU A 41 1.72 15.93 -0.54
N ASN A 42 2.80 16.28 -1.24
CA ASN A 42 3.20 15.61 -2.48
C ASN A 42 4.57 14.99 -2.23
N GLY A 43 4.73 13.70 -2.46
CA GLY A 43 5.97 12.98 -2.21
C GLY A 43 5.72 11.51 -1.89
N THR A 44 6.72 10.86 -1.31
CA THR A 44 6.62 9.46 -0.88
C THR A 44 6.58 9.32 0.63
N VAL A 45 5.96 8.25 1.09
CA VAL A 45 6.18 7.72 2.45
C VAL A 45 6.84 6.36 2.28
N ASP A 46 7.99 6.21 2.91
CA ASP A 46 8.89 5.09 2.73
C ASP A 46 8.73 4.17 3.95
N LEU A 47 8.38 2.91 3.70
CA LEU A 47 8.31 1.87 4.72
C LEU A 47 9.53 0.98 4.56
N GLU A 48 10.41 1.00 5.56
CA GLU A 48 11.65 0.22 5.53
C GLU A 48 11.62 -0.86 6.61
N GLY A 49 11.78 -2.10 6.18
CA GLY A 49 11.97 -3.27 7.04
C GLY A 49 13.41 -3.37 7.54
N ASP A 50 13.59 -3.98 8.70
CA ASP A 50 14.92 -4.28 9.25
C ASP A 50 15.68 -5.36 8.44
N ASP A 51 14.97 -6.07 7.56
CA ASP A 51 15.49 -6.99 6.56
C ASP A 51 15.89 -6.33 5.23
N GLY A 52 15.76 -5.00 5.11
CA GLY A 52 16.04 -4.25 3.88
C GLY A 52 14.90 -4.30 2.85
N SER A 53 13.73 -4.81 3.23
CA SER A 53 12.52 -4.62 2.44
C SER A 53 12.09 -3.17 2.40
N PHE A 54 11.50 -2.77 1.28
CA PHE A 54 11.23 -1.37 1.01
C PHE A 54 9.96 -1.20 0.20
N VAL A 55 9.01 -0.45 0.76
CA VAL A 55 7.74 -0.12 0.12
C VAL A 55 7.56 1.39 0.09
N LEU A 56 7.38 1.94 -1.10
CA LEU A 56 7.08 3.35 -1.32
C LEU A 56 5.57 3.55 -1.41
N LEU A 57 5.04 4.52 -0.67
CA LEU A 57 3.66 4.98 -0.81
C LEU A 57 3.67 6.32 -1.56
N ASP A 58 3.13 6.35 -2.78
CA ASP A 58 2.99 7.58 -3.55
C ASP A 58 1.84 8.42 -2.99
N VAL A 59 2.13 9.65 -2.59
CA VAL A 59 1.18 10.58 -1.97
C VAL A 59 1.07 11.84 -2.82
N ALA A 60 -0.15 12.17 -3.26
CA ALA A 60 -0.43 13.41 -3.97
C ALA A 60 -1.64 14.14 -3.39
N GLY A 61 -1.43 15.41 -3.03
CA GLY A 61 -2.41 16.23 -2.34
C GLY A 61 -2.75 15.69 -0.95
N GLY A 62 -1.81 15.00 -0.31
CA GLY A 62 -1.99 14.28 0.95
C GLY A 62 -2.63 12.90 0.79
N VAL A 63 -3.13 12.52 -0.38
CA VAL A 63 -3.89 11.29 -0.58
C VAL A 63 -2.99 10.17 -1.11
N LEU A 64 -3.13 8.95 -0.57
CA LEU A 64 -2.49 7.75 -1.13
C LEU A 64 -2.94 7.53 -2.58
N ARG A 65 -1.98 7.51 -3.51
CA ARG A 65 -2.22 7.34 -4.95
C ARG A 65 -1.61 6.08 -5.52
N GLY A 66 -0.61 5.54 -4.87
CA GLY A 66 0.04 4.35 -5.35
C GLY A 66 0.93 3.73 -4.30
N VAL A 67 1.38 2.54 -4.61
CA VAL A 67 2.35 1.79 -3.83
C VAL A 67 3.37 1.21 -4.81
N GLU A 68 4.64 1.26 -4.46
CA GLU A 68 5.67 0.47 -5.13
C GLU A 68 6.31 -0.46 -4.11
N VAL A 69 6.24 -1.77 -4.36
CA VAL A 69 7.00 -2.75 -3.59
C VAL A 69 8.36 -2.86 -4.28
N VAL A 70 9.35 -2.18 -3.73
CA VAL A 70 10.69 -2.04 -4.33
C VAL A 70 11.57 -3.21 -3.96
N SER A 71 11.47 -3.67 -2.71
CA SER A 71 12.14 -4.86 -2.20
C SER A 71 11.18 -5.61 -1.29
N TRP A 72 11.00 -6.90 -1.53
CA TRP A 72 10.11 -7.75 -0.76
C TRP A 72 10.74 -8.12 0.59
N PRO A 73 9.94 -8.29 1.67
CA PRO A 73 10.45 -8.81 2.93
C PRO A 73 10.87 -10.27 2.81
N ASP A 74 11.78 -10.68 3.68
CA ASP A 74 12.24 -12.07 3.77
C ASP A 74 11.09 -13.00 4.18
N ASP A 75 10.15 -12.50 5.00
CA ASP A 75 8.97 -13.24 5.46
C ASP A 75 7.78 -13.08 4.50
N VAL A 76 7.90 -13.70 3.33
CA VAL A 76 6.80 -13.90 2.36
C VAL A 76 6.25 -15.32 2.50
N ARG A 77 4.97 -15.43 2.86
CA ARG A 77 4.28 -16.71 3.07
C ARG A 77 3.17 -16.92 2.05
N THR A 78 3.20 -18.07 1.38
CA THR A 78 2.06 -18.55 0.61
C THR A 78 1.09 -19.27 1.55
N VAL A 79 -0.17 -18.86 1.55
CA VAL A 79 -1.24 -19.45 2.36
C VAL A 79 -2.33 -20.06 1.47
N ASP A 80 -2.90 -21.19 1.91
CA ASP A 80 -3.88 -21.94 1.12
C ASP A 80 -5.17 -21.15 0.82
N ALA A 81 -5.62 -20.38 1.81
CA ALA A 81 -6.80 -19.53 1.71
C ALA A 81 -6.53 -18.18 2.37
N LEU A 82 -6.04 -17.21 1.58
CA LEU A 82 -5.89 -15.85 2.03
C LEU A 82 -7.28 -15.16 2.02
N VAL A 83 -7.87 -14.99 3.20
CA VAL A 83 -9.22 -14.42 3.34
C VAL A 83 -9.15 -12.90 3.23
N VAL A 84 -9.63 -12.37 2.11
CA VAL A 84 -9.77 -10.92 1.91
C VAL A 84 -10.81 -10.36 2.88
N PRO A 85 -10.49 -9.33 3.67
CA PRO A 85 -11.45 -8.76 4.60
C PRO A 85 -12.49 -7.91 3.87
N GLU A 86 -13.73 -7.95 4.38
CA GLU A 86 -14.78 -7.05 3.89
C GLU A 86 -14.46 -5.61 4.32
N PRO A 87 -14.41 -4.64 3.40
CA PRO A 87 -14.16 -3.25 3.76
C PRO A 87 -15.30 -2.70 4.60
N THR A 88 -14.96 -2.03 5.70
CA THR A 88 -15.94 -1.35 6.55
C THR A 88 -16.54 -0.13 5.86
N LYS A 89 -15.78 0.48 4.94
CA LYS A 89 -16.19 1.65 4.14
C LYS A 89 -15.27 1.87 2.95
N GLU A 90 -15.74 2.68 2.01
CA GLU A 90 -14.91 3.30 0.98
C GLU A 90 -14.41 4.67 1.45
N GLY A 91 -13.23 5.09 1.00
CA GLY A 91 -12.66 6.38 1.42
C GLY A 91 -11.29 6.66 0.82
N ARG A 92 -10.78 7.86 1.10
CA ARG A 92 -9.40 8.27 0.80
C ARG A 92 -8.58 8.15 2.07
N VAL A 93 -7.40 7.55 1.97
CA VAL A 93 -6.41 7.60 3.03
C VAL A 93 -5.54 8.83 2.81
N VAL A 94 -5.56 9.73 3.79
CA VAL A 94 -4.88 11.02 3.73
C VAL A 94 -3.79 11.08 4.79
N PHE A 95 -2.57 11.32 4.35
CA PHE A 95 -1.39 11.54 5.18
C PHE A 95 -1.39 12.98 5.69
N ALA A 96 -1.33 13.15 7.01
CA ALA A 96 -1.35 14.48 7.62
C ALA A 96 -0.03 15.23 7.34
N SER A 97 -0.12 16.44 6.79
CA SER A 97 1.03 17.35 6.71
C SER A 97 1.39 17.86 8.12
N ARG A 98 2.62 17.61 8.58
CA ARG A 98 3.10 18.18 9.85
C ARG A 98 3.31 19.69 9.68
N LYS A 99 2.72 20.50 10.58
CA LYS A 99 2.91 21.97 10.59
C LYS A 99 4.38 22.41 10.67
N SER A 100 5.24 21.59 11.28
CA SER A 100 6.68 21.84 11.41
C SER A 100 7.48 21.52 10.14
N GLN A 101 6.86 20.83 9.17
CA GLN A 101 7.48 20.34 7.96
C GLN A 101 6.49 20.45 6.78
N PRO A 102 6.03 21.68 6.46
CA PRO A 102 5.23 21.89 5.26
C PRO A 102 6.14 21.58 4.07
N ASN A 103 5.81 20.55 3.28
CA ASN A 103 6.50 20.12 2.05
C ASN A 103 7.63 19.07 2.18
N VAL A 104 7.66 18.23 3.21
CA VAL A 104 8.61 17.09 3.22
C VAL A 104 8.32 16.13 2.07
N ALA A 105 9.35 15.82 1.27
CA ALA A 105 9.24 15.06 0.03
C ALA A 105 9.38 13.53 0.20
N ALA A 106 9.91 13.06 1.33
CA ALA A 106 10.02 11.64 1.67
C ALA A 106 9.94 11.50 3.20
N VAL A 107 9.11 10.59 3.71
CA VAL A 107 8.97 10.29 5.14
C VAL A 107 9.28 8.83 5.36
N GLU A 108 10.36 8.55 6.09
CA GLU A 108 10.79 7.19 6.42
C GLU A 108 10.13 6.67 7.72
N VAL A 109 9.70 5.41 7.67
CA VAL A 109 9.08 4.69 8.78
C VAL A 109 9.70 3.31 8.91
N ASP A 110 10.66 3.18 9.83
CA ASP A 110 11.21 1.88 10.22
C ASP A 110 10.12 1.00 10.83
N THR A 111 9.81 -0.11 10.17
CA THR A 111 8.77 -1.03 10.62
C THR A 111 8.93 -2.41 10.01
N ALA A 112 8.70 -3.45 10.80
CA ALA A 112 8.69 -4.82 10.27
C ALA A 112 7.63 -4.96 9.18
N LEU A 113 8.03 -5.50 8.02
CA LEU A 113 7.13 -5.85 6.92
C LEU A 113 7.05 -7.37 6.80
N THR A 114 5.84 -7.88 6.58
CA THR A 114 5.63 -9.29 6.25
C THR A 114 4.58 -9.38 5.16
N VAL A 115 4.63 -10.44 4.35
CA VAL A 115 3.69 -10.62 3.24
C VAL A 115 3.02 -11.99 3.33
N GLU A 116 1.71 -12.00 3.21
CA GLU A 116 0.94 -13.21 2.90
C GLU A 116 0.40 -13.12 1.49
N LYS A 117 0.47 -14.22 0.73
CA LYS A 117 -0.06 -14.33 -0.62
C LYS A 117 -0.83 -15.62 -0.84
N ASN A 118 -1.79 -15.62 -1.76
CA ASN A 118 -2.37 -16.87 -2.24
C ASN A 118 -1.44 -17.56 -3.25
N HIS A 119 -1.74 -18.82 -3.59
CA HIS A 119 -0.93 -19.61 -4.52
C HIS A 119 -0.76 -19.01 -5.92
N THR A 120 -1.73 -18.22 -6.39
CA THR A 120 -1.68 -17.57 -7.71
C THR A 120 -1.08 -16.16 -7.66
N GLU A 121 -0.67 -15.71 -6.47
CA GLU A 121 -0.16 -14.35 -6.20
C GLU A 121 -1.10 -13.21 -6.61
N SER A 122 -2.37 -13.54 -6.86
CA SER A 122 -3.40 -12.59 -7.25
C SER A 122 -3.99 -11.84 -6.07
N VAL A 123 -3.70 -12.29 -4.84
CA VAL A 123 -4.04 -11.58 -3.60
C VAL A 123 -2.79 -11.49 -2.75
N LEU A 124 -2.40 -10.27 -2.40
CA LEU A 124 -1.25 -9.96 -1.57
C LEU A 124 -1.69 -9.14 -0.36
N HIS A 125 -1.22 -9.51 0.82
CA HIS A 125 -1.38 -8.73 2.06
C HIS A 125 -0.02 -8.37 2.62
N ILE A 126 0.34 -7.10 2.54
CA ILE A 126 1.51 -6.56 3.24
C ILE A 126 1.05 -6.12 4.63
N ARG A 127 1.62 -6.69 5.68
CA ARG A 127 1.40 -6.24 7.06
C ARG A 127 2.49 -5.24 7.45
N VAL A 128 2.08 -4.16 8.10
CA VAL A 128 2.95 -3.05 8.51
C VAL A 128 3.07 -3.04 10.04
N GLY A 129 4.21 -3.52 10.53
CA GLY A 129 4.49 -3.75 11.93
C GLY A 129 3.72 -4.94 12.50
N ARG A 130 3.54 -4.95 13.84
CA ARG A 130 2.88 -6.07 14.53
C ARG A 130 1.38 -6.13 14.21
N THR A 131 0.85 -7.36 14.09
CA THR A 131 -0.59 -7.62 13.97
C THR A 131 -1.37 -6.92 15.06
N ARG A 132 -2.39 -6.15 14.66
CA ARG A 132 -3.25 -5.37 15.55
C ARG A 132 -4.62 -5.18 14.94
N ALA A 133 -5.62 -4.91 15.77
CA ALA A 133 -6.96 -4.62 15.29
C ALA A 133 -6.94 -3.38 14.39
N ALA A 134 -7.48 -3.52 13.19
CA ALA A 134 -7.54 -2.47 12.18
C ALA A 134 -8.92 -2.40 11.54
N MET A 135 -9.31 -1.21 11.09
CA MET A 135 -10.44 -1.03 10.19
C MET A 135 -9.94 -1.15 8.75
N VAL A 136 -10.80 -1.70 7.88
CA VAL A 136 -10.47 -1.89 6.47
C VAL A 136 -11.19 -0.84 5.64
N VAL A 137 -10.42 -0.10 4.84
CA VAL A 137 -10.91 0.96 3.94
C VAL A 137 -10.63 0.56 2.52
N ARG A 138 -11.66 0.52 1.66
CA ARG A 138 -11.49 0.37 0.22
C ARG A 138 -11.13 1.73 -0.39
N ILE A 139 -9.95 1.85 -0.99
CA ILE A 139 -9.45 3.11 -1.57
C ILE A 139 -9.47 3.12 -3.10
N ALA A 140 -9.50 1.94 -3.71
CA ALA A 140 -9.67 1.68 -5.14
C ALA A 140 -10.39 0.35 -5.29
N ASP A 141 -10.83 0.01 -6.51
CA ASP A 141 -11.58 -1.21 -6.80
C ASP A 141 -10.89 -2.50 -6.32
N HIS A 142 -9.57 -2.57 -6.39
CA HIS A 142 -8.80 -3.75 -5.95
C HIS A 142 -7.70 -3.42 -4.92
N VAL A 143 -7.86 -2.33 -4.17
CA VAL A 143 -6.91 -1.94 -3.10
C VAL A 143 -7.66 -1.64 -1.80
N LEU A 144 -7.26 -2.35 -0.73
CA LEU A 144 -7.73 -2.09 0.63
C LEU A 144 -6.57 -1.64 1.51
N VAL A 145 -6.87 -0.76 2.46
CA VAL A 145 -5.92 -0.26 3.45
C VAL A 145 -6.43 -0.56 4.84
N GLU A 146 -5.56 -1.11 5.69
CA GLU A 146 -5.85 -1.35 7.09
C GLU A 146 -5.30 -0.20 7.94
N LEU A 147 -6.16 0.41 8.75
CA LEU A 147 -5.79 1.48 9.68
C LEU A 147 -6.11 1.07 11.12
N ASP A 148 -5.15 1.21 12.02
CA ASP A 148 -5.37 0.91 13.44
C ASP A 148 -6.20 1.99 14.16
N LYS A 149 -6.50 1.77 15.44
CA LYS A 149 -7.29 2.71 16.25
C LYS A 149 -6.65 4.08 16.44
N GLN A 150 -5.35 4.21 16.17
CA GLN A 150 -4.60 5.46 16.20
C GLN A 150 -4.48 6.07 14.78
N SER A 151 -5.26 5.55 13.82
CA SER A 151 -5.22 5.95 12.42
C SER A 151 -3.84 5.79 11.79
N ARG A 152 -3.07 4.79 12.21
CA ARG A 152 -1.78 4.43 11.59
C ARG A 152 -1.98 3.30 10.60
N LEU A 153 -1.21 3.32 9.53
CA LEU A 153 -1.15 2.22 8.57
C LEU A 153 -0.79 0.91 9.28
N ALA A 154 -1.57 -0.14 9.06
CA ALA A 154 -1.37 -1.47 9.63
C ALA A 154 -1.23 -2.55 8.55
N GLY A 155 -1.68 -2.28 7.32
CA GLY A 155 -1.55 -3.22 6.23
C GLY A 155 -2.11 -2.68 4.91
N LEU A 156 -1.70 -3.34 3.82
CA LEU A 156 -2.08 -3.05 2.45
C LEU A 156 -2.52 -4.35 1.79
N TRP A 157 -3.69 -4.33 1.16
CA TRP A 157 -4.21 -5.45 0.39
C TRP A 157 -4.26 -5.08 -1.09
N PHE A 158 -3.71 -5.96 -1.92
CA PHE A 158 -3.81 -5.87 -3.38
C PHE A 158 -4.56 -7.10 -3.89
N LEU A 159 -5.62 -6.86 -4.66
CA LEU A 159 -6.50 -7.90 -5.19
C LEU A 159 -6.37 -7.96 -6.70
N GLU A 160 -6.61 -9.12 -7.29
CA GLU A 160 -6.50 -9.33 -8.75
C GLU A 160 -5.16 -8.85 -9.33
N VAL A 161 -4.07 -9.01 -8.57
CA VAL A 161 -2.73 -8.72 -9.04
C VAL A 161 -2.41 -9.66 -10.21
N PRO A 162 -1.95 -9.15 -11.36
CA PRO A 162 -1.53 -10.02 -12.46
C PRO A 162 -0.32 -10.84 -12.01
N PRO A 163 -0.16 -12.08 -12.53
CA PRO A 163 1.01 -12.88 -12.21
C PRO A 163 2.30 -12.16 -12.63
N PHE A 164 3.37 -12.39 -11.90
CA PHE A 164 4.70 -11.96 -12.32
C PHE A 164 4.99 -12.52 -13.73
N PRO A 165 5.46 -11.69 -14.68
CA PRO A 165 5.77 -12.17 -16.03
C PRO A 165 6.91 -13.20 -15.97
N ASN A 166 6.63 -14.43 -16.41
CA ASN A 166 7.68 -15.42 -16.60
C ASN A 166 8.64 -14.91 -17.70
N VAL A 167 9.80 -14.41 -17.30
CA VAL A 167 10.90 -14.16 -18.24
C VAL A 167 11.44 -15.54 -18.59
N GLU A 168 11.07 -16.08 -19.75
CA GLU A 168 11.73 -17.27 -20.28
C GLU A 168 13.21 -16.93 -20.44
N VAL A 169 14.06 -17.48 -19.57
CA VAL A 169 15.50 -17.46 -19.76
C VAL A 169 15.78 -18.40 -20.93
N THR A 170 15.78 -17.86 -22.15
CA THR A 170 16.41 -18.54 -23.29
C THR A 170 17.87 -18.76 -22.92
N ALA A 171 18.20 -20.01 -22.58
CA ALA A 171 19.56 -20.50 -22.36
C ALA A 171 20.35 -20.57 -23.69
#